data_AF-A0AA35V616-F1
#
_entry.id   AF-A0AA35V616-F1
#
_cell.length_a   1.000
_cell.length_b   1.000
_cell.length_c   1.000
_cell.angle_alpha   90.00
_cell.angle_beta   90.00
_cell.angle_gamma   90.00
#
_symmetry.space_group_name_H-M   'P 1'
#
loop_
_entity.id
_entity.type
_entity.pdbx_description
1 polymer ?
#
loop_
_entity_poly.entity_id
_entity_poly.type
_entity_poly.pdbx_seq_one_letter_code
_entity_poly.pdbx_strand_id
1 'polypeptide(L)'
;MEQVKQGHPSMMPKETPPSSSLNFSGLRVIPLFAGGLEFSGPIEKYLIDPITKKLFVNSVVSLNGFALVGGPSKQDHPRAIEVLMKLDVPYTVALPLVFQTTEEWLNNTLVLHPIQVALRAALPKLDGGMELIFFSRRDPRTGKSHALYKWVEQLCTRAVRWARMKK
;
A
#
# COMPACT_ATOMS: atom_id res chain seq x y z
N MET A 1 -22.10 -42.44 -28.72
CA MET A 1 -21.47 -42.11 -27.42
C MET A 1 -20.96 -40.68 -27.53
N GLU A 2 -21.72 -39.79 -26.92
CA GLU A 2 -21.65 -38.34 -27.06
C GLU A 2 -20.51 -37.79 -26.19
N GLN A 3 -19.62 -37.00 -26.80
CA GLN A 3 -18.55 -36.33 -26.06
C GLN A 3 -19.12 -35.15 -25.28
N VAL A 4 -19.02 -35.22 -23.95
CA VAL A 4 -19.36 -34.12 -23.05
C VAL A 4 -18.33 -33.00 -23.22
N LYS A 5 -18.71 -31.97 -23.98
CA LYS A 5 -18.12 -30.63 -23.88
C LYS A 5 -18.60 -29.98 -22.58
N GLN A 6 -17.68 -29.73 -21.65
CA GLN A 6 -17.80 -28.71 -20.61
C GLN A 6 -16.43 -27.98 -20.62
N GLY A 7 -16.28 -26.72 -21.03
CA GLY A 7 -17.19 -25.59 -20.93
C GLY A 7 -17.00 -24.88 -19.60
N HIS A 8 -15.85 -24.19 -19.43
CA HIS A 8 -15.73 -22.86 -18.79
C HIS A 8 -14.25 -22.43 -18.70
N PRO A 9 -13.76 -21.51 -19.56
CA PRO A 9 -12.71 -20.61 -19.12
C PRO A 9 -13.41 -19.56 -18.24
N SER A 10 -13.28 -19.66 -16.91
CA SER A 10 -13.57 -18.52 -16.03
C SER A 10 -12.48 -17.48 -16.24
N MET A 11 -12.57 -16.81 -17.39
CA MET A 11 -11.80 -15.63 -17.70
C MET A 11 -12.44 -14.53 -16.86
N MET A 12 -11.90 -14.33 -15.64
CA MET A 12 -12.10 -13.07 -14.92
C MET A 12 -11.96 -11.95 -15.94
N PRO A 13 -12.87 -10.95 -15.96
CA PRO A 13 -12.71 -9.83 -16.85
C PRO A 13 -11.28 -9.33 -16.62
N LYS A 14 -10.48 -9.24 -17.69
CA LYS A 14 -9.29 -8.41 -17.65
C LYS A 14 -9.82 -7.09 -17.13
N GLU A 15 -9.47 -6.68 -15.90
CA GLU A 15 -9.76 -5.34 -15.43
C GLU A 15 -9.00 -4.43 -16.39
N THR A 16 -9.66 -4.08 -17.49
CA THR A 16 -9.28 -3.00 -18.36
C THR A 16 -9.10 -1.82 -17.43
N PRO A 17 -7.96 -1.11 -17.48
CA PRO A 17 -7.79 0.09 -16.66
C PRO A 17 -9.05 0.93 -16.89
N PRO A 18 -9.79 1.29 -15.83
CA PRO A 18 -11.04 2.00 -16.02
C PRO A 18 -10.73 3.24 -16.86
N SER A 19 -11.49 3.43 -17.95
CA SER A 19 -11.38 4.56 -18.87
C SER A 19 -11.68 5.91 -18.21
N SER A 20 -12.01 5.91 -16.92
CA SER A 20 -11.98 7.08 -16.06
C SER A 20 -10.54 7.33 -15.64
N SER A 21 -9.88 8.22 -16.38
CA SER A 21 -8.79 9.04 -15.85
C SER A 21 -9.06 9.37 -14.38
N LEU A 22 -8.26 8.79 -13.48
CA LEU A 22 -8.30 9.05 -12.06
C LEU A 22 -7.95 10.53 -11.89
N ASN A 23 -8.96 11.40 -11.87
CA ASN A 23 -8.79 12.83 -12.01
C ASN A 23 -8.42 13.41 -10.63
N PHE A 24 -7.20 13.14 -10.19
CA PHE A 24 -6.55 13.82 -9.06
C PHE A 24 -6.15 15.25 -9.39
N SER A 25 -6.92 15.93 -10.25
CA SER A 25 -6.71 17.30 -10.66
C SER A 25 -6.49 18.17 -9.42
N GLY A 26 -5.29 18.71 -9.28
CA GLY A 26 -4.89 19.55 -8.14
C GLY A 26 -4.07 18.87 -7.04
N LEU A 27 -3.69 17.60 -7.18
CA LEU A 27 -2.82 16.90 -6.23
C LEU A 27 -1.41 16.70 -6.81
N ARG A 28 -0.40 16.94 -5.98
CA ARG A 28 0.99 16.65 -6.29
C ARG A 28 1.39 15.36 -5.57
N VAL A 29 1.85 14.37 -6.33
CA VAL A 29 2.37 13.11 -5.79
C VAL A 29 3.89 13.20 -5.72
N ILE A 30 4.46 12.85 -4.56
CA ILE A 30 5.91 12.79 -4.34
C ILE A 30 6.28 11.33 -4.06
N PRO A 31 6.73 10.57 -5.08
CA PRO A 31 7.18 9.20 -4.85
C PRO A 31 8.51 9.22 -4.09
N LEU A 32 8.59 8.41 -3.04
CA LEU A 32 9.79 8.25 -2.24
C LEU A 32 10.18 6.76 -2.19
N PHE A 33 11.46 6.47 -2.43
CA PHE A 33 12.01 5.13 -2.42
C PHE A 33 13.29 5.10 -1.57
N ALA A 34 13.54 3.96 -0.93
CA ALA A 34 14.75 3.65 -0.21
C ALA A 34 15.29 2.28 -0.66
N GLY A 35 16.60 2.16 -0.86
CA GLY A 35 17.24 0.88 -1.18
C GLY A 35 17.29 -0.09 0.00
N GLY A 36 17.08 0.40 1.22
CA GLY A 36 17.05 -0.38 2.46
C GLY A 36 15.66 -0.43 3.10
N LEU A 37 15.59 -1.02 4.30
CA LEU A 37 14.38 -1.12 5.12
C LEU A 37 14.29 0.01 6.16
N GLU A 38 14.90 1.15 5.86
CA GLU A 38 14.96 2.32 6.74
C GLU A 38 14.46 3.53 5.94
N PHE A 39 13.25 4.00 6.26
CA PHE A 39 12.60 5.08 5.53
C PHE A 39 12.63 6.42 6.26
N SER A 40 13.13 6.49 7.51
CA SER A 40 13.18 7.75 8.26
C SER A 40 14.11 8.77 7.62
N GLY A 41 15.31 8.36 7.19
CA GLY A 41 16.28 9.26 6.55
C GLY A 41 15.73 9.91 5.28
N PRO A 42 15.18 9.15 4.31
CA PRO A 42 14.54 9.70 3.12
C PRO A 42 13.35 10.62 3.45
N ILE A 43 12.53 10.27 4.44
CA ILE A 43 11.38 11.10 4.85
C ILE A 43 11.86 12.45 5.37
N GLU A 44 12.78 12.46 6.33
CA GLU A 44 13.29 13.69 6.93
C GLU A 44 14.03 14.56 5.90
N LYS A 45 14.70 13.93 4.93
CA LYS A 45 15.50 14.63 3.91
C LYS A 45 14.65 15.24 2.78
N TYR A 46 13.61 14.54 2.33
CA TYR A 46 12.92 14.88 1.08
C TYR A 46 11.49 15.40 1.29
N LEU A 47 10.86 15.14 2.44
CA LEU A 47 9.51 15.63 2.71
C LEU A 47 9.49 16.92 3.52
N ILE A 48 10.60 17.26 4.17
CA ILE A 48 10.75 18.46 5.00
C ILE A 48 11.71 19.43 4.32
N ASP A 49 11.32 20.70 4.23
CA ASP A 49 12.18 21.77 3.75
C ASP A 49 13.39 21.95 4.67
N PRO A 50 14.63 21.85 4.17
CA PRO A 50 15.82 21.96 5.01
C PRO A 50 15.99 23.34 5.67
N ILE A 51 15.46 24.40 5.04
CA ILE A 51 15.57 25.80 5.48
C ILE A 51 14.36 26.19 6.32
N THR A 52 13.15 26.06 5.78
CA THR A 52 11.94 26.55 6.44
C THR A 52 11.36 25.56 7.45
N LYS A 53 11.85 24.31 7.45
CA LYS A 53 11.31 23.19 8.23
C LYS A 53 9.83 22.90 7.96
N LYS A 54 9.25 23.48 6.90
CA LYS A 54 7.87 23.21 6.49
C LYS A 54 7.79 21.87 5.78
N LEU A 55 6.69 21.16 6.01
CA LEU A 55 6.42 19.90 5.36
C LEU A 55 5.82 20.13 3.96
N PHE A 56 6.29 19.38 2.97
CA PHE A 56 5.81 19.45 1.58
C PHE A 56 4.57 18.60 1.30
N VAL A 57 4.14 17.78 2.26
CA VAL A 57 3.05 16.82 2.12
C VAL A 57 1.94 17.06 3.14
N ASN A 58 0.71 16.69 2.79
CA ASN A 58 -0.45 16.76 3.68
C ASN A 58 -0.93 15.38 4.16
N SER A 59 -0.46 14.30 3.53
CA SER A 59 -0.70 12.91 3.91
C SER A 59 0.41 12.04 3.31
N VAL A 60 0.72 10.92 3.96
CA VAL A 60 1.71 9.94 3.51
C VAL A 60 1.04 8.58 3.35
N VAL A 61 1.33 7.90 2.24
CA VAL A 61 0.87 6.54 1.98
C VAL A 61 2.08 5.64 1.81
N SER A 62 2.25 4.67 2.71
CA SER A 62 3.28 3.65 2.58
C SER A 62 2.77 2.47 1.75
N LEU A 63 3.54 2.09 0.73
CA LEU A 63 3.27 0.93 -0.13
C LEU A 63 4.18 -0.27 0.19
N ASN A 64 5.01 -0.16 1.24
CA ASN A 64 6.03 -1.17 1.56
C ASN A 64 5.44 -2.46 2.14
N GLY A 65 4.34 -2.34 2.90
CA GLY A 65 3.78 -3.41 3.72
C GLY A 65 4.71 -3.93 4.82
N PHE A 66 5.62 -3.09 5.33
CA PHE A 66 6.54 -3.39 6.42
C PHE A 66 6.59 -2.21 7.41
N ALA A 67 7.29 -2.40 8.53
CA ALA A 67 7.59 -1.31 9.45
C ALA A 67 8.30 -0.16 8.71
N LEU A 68 8.10 1.07 9.19
CA LEU A 68 8.70 2.28 8.61
C LEU A 68 10.23 2.30 8.80
N VAL A 69 10.69 1.79 9.94
CA VAL A 69 12.10 1.74 10.30
C VAL A 69 12.45 0.33 10.74
N GLY A 70 13.33 -0.31 9.95
CA GLY A 70 13.81 -1.66 10.19
C GLY A 70 13.11 -2.72 9.33
N GLY A 71 13.74 -3.89 9.30
CA GLY A 71 13.23 -5.04 8.55
C GLY A 71 12.38 -5.98 9.40
N PRO A 72 11.78 -7.03 8.79
CA PRO A 72 10.88 -7.95 9.49
C PRO A 72 11.45 -8.52 10.79
N SER A 73 12.76 -8.78 10.81
CA SER A 73 13.46 -9.38 11.96
C SER A 73 13.92 -8.37 13.02
N LYS A 74 14.09 -7.09 12.67
CA LYS A 74 14.58 -6.06 13.58
C LYS A 74 13.96 -4.71 13.21
N GLN A 75 12.99 -4.30 14.03
CA GLN A 75 12.16 -3.12 13.82
C GLN A 75 12.46 -2.10 14.90
N ASP A 76 12.34 -0.83 14.55
CA ASP A 76 12.54 0.30 15.46
C ASP A 76 11.29 1.18 15.47
N HIS A 77 10.25 0.70 16.14
CA HIS A 77 8.99 1.43 16.31
C HIS A 77 9.19 2.79 17.00
N PRO A 78 10.02 2.93 18.06
CA PRO A 78 10.29 4.24 18.65
C PRO A 78 10.80 5.27 17.64
N ARG A 79 11.75 4.89 16.77
CA ARG A 79 12.25 5.77 15.72
C ARG A 79 11.20 6.08 14.67
N ALA A 80 10.38 5.09 14.29
CA ALA A 80 9.27 5.30 13.36
C ALA A 80 8.27 6.33 13.90
N ILE A 81 7.89 6.19 15.17
CA ILE A 81 6.97 7.11 15.85
C ILE A 81 7.57 8.51 15.92
N GLU A 82 8.85 8.67 16.29
CA GLU A 82 9.52 9.97 16.33
C GLU A 82 9.41 10.71 14.99
N VAL A 83 9.64 9.99 13.89
CA VAL A 83 9.60 10.55 12.54
C VAL A 83 8.19 10.90 12.14
N LEU A 84 7.22 10.00 12.37
CA LEU A 84 5.81 10.25 12.05
C LEU A 84 5.23 11.40 12.88
N MET A 85 5.66 11.56 14.13
CA MET A 85 5.30 12.70 14.97
C MET A 85 5.86 14.02 14.45
N LYS A 86 7.07 14.03 13.87
CA LYS A 86 7.61 15.22 13.20
C LYS A 86 6.84 15.59 11.93
N LEU A 87 6.35 14.59 11.19
CA LEU A 87 5.53 14.83 10.00
C LEU A 87 4.13 15.34 10.39
N ASP A 88 3.54 14.81 11.47
CA ASP A 88 2.23 15.21 11.97
C ASP A 88 1.14 15.17 10.87
N VAL A 89 1.22 14.22 9.94
CA VAL A 89 0.23 14.04 8.88
C VAL A 89 -0.33 12.63 8.89
N PRO A 90 -1.56 12.42 8.39
CA PRO A 90 -2.13 11.08 8.28
C PRO A 90 -1.19 10.14 7.50
N TYR A 91 -0.82 9.04 8.17
CA TYR A 91 0.04 8.00 7.64
C TYR A 91 -0.77 6.73 7.38
N THR A 92 -1.05 6.43 6.11
CA THR A 92 -1.82 5.25 5.69
C THR A 92 -0.89 4.17 5.17
N VAL A 93 -1.21 2.90 5.43
CA VAL A 93 -0.42 1.77 4.93
C VAL A 93 -1.24 0.94 3.96
N ALA A 94 -0.72 0.75 2.75
CA ALA A 94 -1.30 -0.12 1.75
C ALA A 94 -0.43 -1.35 1.53
N LEU A 95 -1.07 -2.52 1.50
CA LEU A 95 -0.37 -3.79 1.41
C LEU A 95 -0.35 -4.36 -0.02
N PRO A 96 0.81 -4.83 -0.49
CA PRO A 96 0.88 -5.68 -1.66
C PRO A 96 0.64 -7.15 -1.26
N LEU A 97 -0.29 -7.83 -1.93
CA LEU A 97 -0.51 -9.28 -1.80
C LEU A 97 0.59 -10.01 -2.58
N VAL A 98 1.73 -10.27 -1.93
CA VAL A 98 2.88 -10.93 -2.58
C VAL A 98 3.01 -12.42 -2.26
N PHE A 99 2.46 -12.88 -1.13
CA PHE A 99 2.57 -14.28 -0.70
C PHE A 99 1.30 -15.10 -0.97
N GLN A 100 0.28 -14.45 -1.54
CA GLN A 100 -0.94 -15.11 -1.98
C GLN A 100 -1.11 -14.84 -3.46
N THR A 101 -1.43 -15.89 -4.20
CA THR A 101 -1.89 -15.74 -5.58
C THR A 101 -3.31 -15.16 -5.57
N THR A 102 -3.75 -14.71 -6.75
CA THR A 102 -5.10 -14.18 -6.88
C THR A 102 -6.15 -15.27 -6.65
N GLU A 103 -5.89 -16.49 -7.12
CA GLU A 103 -6.80 -17.62 -6.95
C GLU A 103 -6.91 -18.03 -5.48
N GLU A 104 -5.78 -18.08 -4.77
CA GLU A 104 -5.76 -18.34 -3.32
C GLU A 104 -6.55 -17.27 -2.56
N TRP A 105 -6.39 -16.01 -2.92
CA TRP A 105 -7.11 -14.92 -2.26
C TRP A 105 -8.63 -14.97 -2.48
N LEU A 106 -9.07 -15.33 -3.70
CA LEU A 106 -10.50 -15.42 -4.03
C LEU A 106 -11.19 -16.64 -3.42
N ASN A 107 -10.46 -17.75 -3.29
CA ASN A 107 -11.02 -19.04 -2.84
C ASN A 107 -10.85 -19.27 -1.33
N ASN A 108 -10.12 -18.41 -0.63
CA ASN A 108 -9.89 -18.56 0.80
C ASN A 108 -10.99 -17.88 1.62
N THR A 109 -11.48 -18.59 2.64
CA THR A 109 -12.41 -18.05 3.65
C THR A 109 -11.76 -16.91 4.45
N LEU A 110 -10.44 -16.93 4.59
CA LEU A 110 -9.64 -15.88 5.21
C LEU A 110 -9.06 -14.94 4.15
N VAL A 111 -9.25 -13.63 4.35
CA VAL A 111 -8.75 -12.58 3.45
C VAL A 111 -7.21 -12.55 3.37
N LEU A 112 -6.50 -13.05 4.39
CA LEU A 112 -5.04 -13.12 4.44
C LEU A 112 -4.55 -14.40 5.10
N HIS A 113 -3.40 -14.89 4.65
CA HIS A 113 -2.69 -15.98 5.32
C HIS A 113 -2.19 -15.49 6.69
N PRO A 114 -2.23 -16.30 7.77
CA PRO A 114 -1.83 -15.86 9.11
C PRO A 114 -0.44 -15.20 9.18
N ILE A 115 0.53 -15.73 8.43
CA ILE A 115 1.88 -15.15 8.31
C ILE A 115 1.86 -13.72 7.73
N GLN A 116 1.00 -13.46 6.73
CA GLN A 116 0.86 -12.12 6.17
C GLN A 116 0.21 -11.15 7.16
N VAL A 117 -0.76 -11.62 7.94
CA VAL A 117 -1.39 -10.79 8.99
C VAL A 117 -0.34 -10.38 10.02
N ALA A 118 0.42 -11.34 10.56
CA ALA A 118 1.43 -11.07 11.58
C ALA A 118 2.54 -10.14 11.07
N LEU A 119 3.09 -10.41 9.88
CA LEU A 119 4.27 -9.68 9.39
C LEU A 119 3.95 -8.38 8.66
N ARG A 120 2.75 -8.23 8.09
CA ARG A 120 2.45 -7.07 7.23
C ARG A 120 1.30 -6.22 7.71
N ALA A 121 0.35 -6.80 8.44
CA ALA A 121 -0.76 -6.02 8.99
C ALA A 121 -0.47 -5.51 10.40
N ALA A 122 0.18 -6.30 11.24
CA ALA A 122 0.40 -5.93 12.64
C ALA A 122 1.56 -4.92 12.80
N LEU A 123 2.68 -5.12 12.13
CA LEU A 123 3.88 -4.29 12.34
C LEU A 123 3.67 -2.81 11.97
N PRO A 124 3.08 -2.47 10.81
CA PRO A 124 2.87 -1.06 10.49
C PRO A 124 1.86 -0.38 11.40
N LYS A 125 0.95 -1.13 12.05
CA LYS A 125 0.05 -0.57 13.07
C LYS A 125 0.80 -0.18 14.35
N LEU A 126 1.88 -0.89 14.70
CA LEU A 126 2.74 -0.52 15.83
C LEU A 126 3.48 0.81 15.58
N ASP A 127 3.75 1.13 14.31
CA ASP A 127 4.30 2.44 13.92
C ASP A 127 3.26 3.57 13.93
N GLY A 128 1.97 3.27 14.05
CA GLY A 128 0.88 4.25 13.91
C GLY A 128 0.26 4.32 12.51
N GLY A 129 0.51 3.32 11.66
CA GLY A 129 -0.14 3.17 10.35
C GLY A 129 -1.65 3.04 10.45
N MET A 130 -2.35 3.96 9.79
CA MET A 130 -3.81 3.98 9.70
C MET A 130 -4.30 3.15 8.52
N GLU A 131 -5.40 2.42 8.75
CA GLU A 131 -6.08 1.60 7.74
C GLU A 131 -5.17 0.59 7.01
N LEU A 132 -5.77 -0.40 6.37
CA LEU A 132 -5.03 -1.40 5.62
C LEU A 132 -5.79 -1.68 4.33
N ILE A 133 -5.25 -1.20 3.21
CA ILE A 133 -5.89 -1.36 1.89
C ILE A 133 -4.95 -2.14 0.98
N PHE A 134 -5.49 -3.17 0.31
CA PHE A 134 -4.71 -3.91 -0.67
C PHE A 134 -4.64 -3.12 -1.98
N PHE A 135 -3.46 -2.95 -2.56
CA PHE A 135 -3.32 -2.18 -3.80
C PHE A 135 -2.81 -3.00 -4.97
N SER A 136 -2.20 -4.16 -4.72
CA SER A 136 -1.67 -5.02 -5.77
C SER A 136 -1.76 -6.49 -5.41
N ARG A 137 -1.80 -7.32 -6.46
CA ARG A 137 -1.83 -8.79 -6.40
C ARG A 137 -0.68 -9.39 -7.19
N ARG A 138 -0.17 -10.54 -6.74
CA ARG A 138 0.84 -11.31 -7.48
C ARG A 138 0.19 -12.23 -8.50
N ASP A 139 0.64 -12.14 -9.75
CA ASP A 139 0.30 -13.09 -10.81
C ASP A 139 1.10 -14.39 -10.60
N PRO A 140 0.42 -15.55 -10.49
CA PRO A 140 1.07 -16.84 -10.22
C PRO A 140 2.01 -17.27 -11.35
N ARG A 141 1.73 -16.90 -12.59
CA ARG A 141 2.48 -17.33 -13.78
C ARG A 141 3.69 -16.44 -14.05
N THR A 142 3.54 -15.13 -13.88
CA THR A 142 4.60 -14.17 -14.22
C THR A 142 5.38 -13.67 -13.00
N GLY A 143 4.86 -13.87 -11.80
CA GLY A 143 5.40 -13.31 -10.56
C GLY A 143 5.26 -11.79 -10.47
N LYS A 144 4.69 -11.13 -11.47
CA LYS A 144 4.53 -9.67 -11.51
C LYS A 144 3.38 -9.22 -10.62
N SER A 145 3.57 -8.06 -10.00
CA SER A 145 2.50 -7.37 -9.26
C SER A 145 1.59 -6.63 -10.22
N HIS A 146 0.29 -6.92 -10.15
CA HIS A 146 -0.75 -6.21 -10.90
C HIS A 146 -1.52 -5.32 -9.94
N ALA A 147 -1.71 -4.06 -10.30
CA ALA A 147 -2.51 -3.12 -9.53
C ALA A 147 -3.98 -3.59 -9.51
N LEU A 148 -4.60 -3.46 -8.34
CA LEU A 148 -6.03 -3.68 -8.14
C LEU A 148 -6.74 -2.33 -8.28
N TYR A 149 -7.14 -1.96 -9.50
CA TYR A 149 -7.53 -0.58 -9.82
C TYR A 149 -8.62 -0.02 -8.91
N LYS A 150 -9.68 -0.79 -8.65
CA LYS A 150 -10.76 -0.42 -7.72
C LYS A 150 -10.24 -0.05 -6.32
N TRP A 151 -9.26 -0.79 -5.83
CA TRP A 151 -8.72 -0.60 -4.48
C TRP A 151 -7.69 0.53 -4.44
N VAL A 152 -6.91 0.70 -5.50
CA VAL A 152 -6.04 1.87 -5.69
C VAL A 152 -6.88 3.15 -5.69
N GLU A 153 -8.00 3.17 -6.39
CA GLU A 153 -8.93 4.31 -6.39
C GLU A 153 -9.48 4.63 -4.99
N GLN A 154 -9.86 3.60 -4.22
CA GLN A 154 -10.31 3.77 -2.84
C GLN A 154 -9.20 4.30 -1.92
N LEU A 155 -7.99 3.77 -2.05
CA LEU A 155 -6.81 4.20 -1.29
C LEU A 155 -6.54 5.68 -1.53
N CYS A 156 -6.48 6.08 -2.80
CA CYS A 156 -6.21 7.46 -3.14
C CYS A 156 -7.36 8.38 -2.72
N THR A 157 -8.62 7.98 -2.90
CA THR A 157 -9.77 8.77 -2.42
C THR A 157 -9.69 9.04 -0.93
N ARG A 158 -9.30 8.05 -0.13
CA ARG A 158 -9.08 8.20 1.31
C ARG A 158 -7.90 9.10 1.63
N ALA A 159 -6.75 8.89 1.01
CA ALA A 159 -5.56 9.73 1.20
C ALA A 159 -5.86 11.21 0.91
N VAL A 160 -6.67 11.49 -0.12
CA VAL A 160 -7.10 12.86 -0.46
C VAL A 160 -8.04 13.44 0.59
N ARG A 161 -8.98 12.65 1.12
CA ARG A 161 -9.86 13.10 2.20
C ARG A 161 -9.07 13.44 3.46
N TRP A 162 -8.12 12.59 3.85
CA TRP A 162 -7.18 12.84 4.95
C TRP A 162 -6.36 14.11 4.73
N ALA A 163 -5.79 14.28 3.54
CA ALA A 163 -5.02 15.47 3.19
C ALA A 163 -5.85 16.77 3.24
N ARG A 164 -7.15 16.71 2.92
CA ARG A 164 -8.06 17.86 2.95
C ARG A 164 -8.46 18.27 4.37
N MET A 165 -8.48 17.36 5.34
CA MET A 165 -8.84 17.68 6.72
C MET A 165 -7.78 18.48 7.48
N LYS A 166 -6.53 18.49 6.99
CA LYS A 166 -5.44 19.29 7.57
C LYS A 166 -5.46 20.76 7.08
N LYS A 167 -6.26 21.09 6.07
CA LYS A 167 -6.43 22.47 5.56
C LYS A 167 -7.52 23.19 6.34
#